data_AF-A0A3S1RY43-F1
#
_entry.id   AF-A0A3S1RY43-F1
#
_cell.length_a   1.000
_cell.length_b   1.000
_cell.length_c   1.000
_cell.angle_alpha   90.00
_cell.angle_beta   90.00
_cell.angle_gamma   90.00
#
_symmetry.space_group_name_H-M   'P 1'
#
loop_
_entity.id
_entity.type
_entity.pdbx_description
1 polymer ?
#
loop_
_entity_poly.entity_id
_entity_poly.type
_entity_poly.pdbx_seq_one_letter_code
_entity_poly.pdbx_strand_id
1 'polypeptide(L)'
;NKSAADELRTRIARQLQIEESALECRVTTFHALGRGIIKDVEGRPPQLANWVDHPAGEARVIEEIIRQLVETDPEFARLWSDLLVVHPKADIPTEVFDTEADYRRYVSDRLRKGEATIGSLAGVIVKSLQEQKIVNWLWLHSVAFEYERQLAVEEDDGTVRHLHPDFYYPLTDTVHE
;
A
#
# COMPACT_ATOMS: atom_id res chain seq x y z
N ASN A 1 -4.65 -23.22 -22.22
CA ASN A 1 -5.89 -23.08 -23.04
C ASN A 1 -5.75 -23.37 -24.53
N LYS A 2 -4.53 -23.54 -25.07
CA LYS A 2 -4.37 -23.92 -26.49
C LYS A 2 -4.99 -25.28 -26.79
N SER A 3 -4.72 -26.27 -25.95
CA SER A 3 -5.31 -27.62 -26.03
C SER A 3 -6.84 -27.64 -26.07
N ALA A 4 -7.50 -26.75 -25.32
CA ALA A 4 -8.96 -26.63 -25.31
C ALA A 4 -9.49 -26.05 -26.63
N ALA A 5 -8.79 -25.11 -27.26
CA ALA A 5 -9.17 -24.60 -28.57
C ALA A 5 -9.01 -25.67 -29.66
N ASP A 6 -7.95 -26.48 -29.57
CA ASP A 6 -7.69 -27.58 -30.51
C ASP A 6 -8.77 -28.67 -30.39
N GLU A 7 -9.12 -29.09 -29.17
CA GLU A 7 -10.21 -30.07 -28.93
C GLU A 7 -11.56 -29.56 -29.45
N LEU A 8 -11.88 -28.29 -29.20
CA LEU A 8 -13.13 -27.69 -29.66
C LEU A 8 -13.20 -27.66 -31.20
N ARG A 9 -12.07 -27.43 -31.87
CA ARG A 9 -11.97 -27.43 -33.33
C ARG A 9 -12.28 -28.82 -33.89
N THR A 10 -11.63 -29.86 -33.35
CA THR A 10 -11.90 -31.25 -33.71
C THR A 10 -13.36 -31.62 -33.50
N ARG A 11 -13.94 -31.20 -32.37
CA ARG A 11 -15.34 -31.50 -32.03
C ARG A 11 -16.33 -30.84 -33.00
N ILE A 12 -16.11 -29.58 -33.37
CA ILE A 12 -16.97 -28.86 -34.32
C ILE A 12 -16.87 -29.46 -35.72
N ALA A 13 -15.67 -29.76 -36.21
CA ALA A 13 -15.47 -30.39 -37.53
C ALA A 13 -16.20 -31.75 -37.61
N ARG A 14 -16.07 -32.56 -36.56
CA ARG A 14 -16.79 -33.85 -36.45
C ARG A 14 -18.31 -33.68 -36.47
N GLN A 15 -18.86 -32.68 -35.77
CA GLN A 15 -20.30 -32.41 -35.76
C GLN A 15 -20.82 -31.95 -37.13
N LEU A 16 -20.01 -31.21 -37.87
CA LEU A 16 -20.34 -30.72 -39.21
C LEU A 16 -20.06 -31.75 -40.32
N GLN A 17 -19.51 -32.93 -39.97
CA GLN A 17 -19.12 -34.00 -40.91
C GLN A 17 -18.17 -33.52 -42.01
N ILE A 18 -17.23 -32.65 -41.66
CA ILE A 18 -16.18 -32.16 -42.55
C ILE A 18 -14.80 -32.47 -41.97
N GLU A 19 -13.80 -32.49 -42.85
CA GLU A 19 -12.40 -32.52 -42.43
C GLU A 19 -12.05 -31.27 -41.62
N GLU A 20 -11.18 -31.40 -40.62
CA GLU A 20 -10.75 -30.26 -39.79
C GLU A 20 -10.10 -29.14 -40.61
N SER A 21 -9.46 -29.50 -41.73
CA SER A 21 -8.86 -28.57 -42.69
C SER A 21 -9.89 -27.77 -43.49
N ALA A 22 -11.11 -28.29 -43.63
CA ALA A 22 -12.22 -27.63 -44.32
C ALA A 22 -13.06 -26.72 -43.41
N LEU A 23 -12.73 -26.65 -42.11
CA LEU A 23 -13.44 -25.82 -41.15
C LEU A 23 -13.06 -24.33 -41.32
N GLU A 24 -13.98 -23.53 -41.85
CA GLU A 24 -13.82 -22.07 -42.02
C GLU A 24 -14.06 -21.29 -40.71
N CYS A 25 -14.76 -21.89 -39.74
CA CYS A 25 -15.02 -21.26 -38.45
C CYS A 25 -13.73 -21.05 -37.65
N ARG A 26 -13.51 -19.83 -37.17
CA ARG A 26 -12.35 -19.48 -36.34
C ARG A 26 -12.55 -19.95 -34.90
N VAL A 27 -11.82 -20.99 -34.51
CA VAL A 27 -11.76 -21.48 -33.13
C VAL A 27 -10.47 -21.00 -32.48
N THR A 28 -10.56 -20.07 -31.54
CA THR A 28 -9.41 -19.48 -30.85
C THR A 28 -9.70 -19.25 -29.37
N THR A 29 -8.64 -19.17 -28.55
CA THR A 29 -8.79 -18.75 -27.14
C THR A 29 -9.23 -17.29 -27.05
N PHE A 30 -9.82 -16.89 -25.92
CA PHE A 30 -10.16 -15.48 -25.64
C PHE A 30 -8.96 -14.53 -25.80
N HIS A 31 -7.76 -14.95 -25.39
CA HIS A 31 -6.54 -14.14 -25.53
C HIS A 31 -6.17 -13.92 -27.01
N ALA A 32 -6.21 -14.97 -27.83
CA ALA A 32 -5.93 -14.87 -29.26
C ALA A 32 -7.02 -14.07 -30.00
N LEU A 33 -8.28 -14.20 -29.56
CA LEU A 33 -9.39 -13.38 -30.04
C LEU A 33 -9.15 -11.90 -29.78
N GLY A 34 -8.91 -11.53 -28.51
CA GLY A 34 -8.67 -10.14 -28.12
C GLY A 34 -7.47 -9.52 -28.83
N ARG A 35 -6.34 -10.24 -28.90
CA ARG A 35 -5.16 -9.78 -29.67
C ARG A 35 -5.46 -9.58 -31.15
N GLY A 36 -6.29 -10.45 -31.74
CA GLY A 36 -6.72 -10.33 -33.13
C GLY A 36 -7.55 -9.06 -33.35
N ILE A 37 -8.56 -8.83 -32.51
CA ILE A 37 -9.42 -7.63 -32.58
C ILE A 37 -8.58 -6.36 -32.50
N ILE A 38 -7.67 -6.27 -31.53
CA ILE A 38 -6.79 -5.09 -31.40
C ILE A 38 -5.95 -4.89 -32.66
N LYS A 39 -5.37 -5.96 -33.21
CA LYS A 39 -4.58 -5.88 -34.44
C LYS A 39 -5.41 -5.45 -35.65
N ASP A 40 -6.63 -5.97 -35.78
CA ASP A 40 -7.52 -5.68 -36.89
C ASP A 40 -8.02 -4.22 -36.84
N VAL A 41 -8.22 -3.67 -35.64
CA VAL A 41 -8.66 -2.29 -35.41
C VAL A 41 -7.50 -1.29 -35.48
N GLU A 42 -6.37 -1.58 -34.82
CA GLU A 42 -5.23 -0.65 -34.71
C GLU A 42 -4.19 -0.82 -35.83
N GLY A 43 -4.32 -1.83 -36.69
CA GLY A 43 -3.37 -2.16 -37.75
C GLY A 43 -2.05 -2.78 -37.27
N ARG A 44 -1.84 -2.89 -35.95
CA ARG A 44 -0.64 -3.44 -35.33
C ARG A 44 -0.99 -4.28 -34.11
N PRO A 45 -0.23 -5.36 -33.80
CA PRO A 45 -0.47 -6.13 -32.60
C PRO A 45 -0.26 -5.26 -31.35
N PRO A 46 -0.96 -5.56 -30.23
CA PRO A 46 -0.69 -4.88 -28.97
C PRO A 46 0.77 -5.09 -28.59
N GLN A 47 1.46 -3.98 -28.35
CA GLN A 47 2.84 -3.98 -27.85
C GLN A 47 2.78 -3.70 -26.35
N LEU A 48 3.52 -4.51 -25.59
CA LEU A 48 3.83 -4.13 -24.21
C LEU A 48 4.63 -2.84 -24.25
N ALA A 49 4.44 -1.98 -23.25
CA ALA A 49 5.22 -0.77 -23.17
C ALA A 49 6.71 -1.13 -23.05
N ASN A 50 7.57 -0.37 -23.71
CA ASN A 50 9.00 -0.69 -23.86
C ASN A 50 9.77 -0.80 -22.53
N TRP A 51 9.17 -0.40 -21.42
CA TRP A 51 9.73 -0.43 -20.08
C TRP A 51 9.35 -1.68 -19.27
N VAL A 52 8.41 -2.50 -19.75
CA VAL A 52 7.91 -3.70 -19.05
C VAL A 52 8.99 -4.78 -18.92
N ASP A 53 9.87 -4.91 -19.91
CA ASP A 53 10.95 -5.91 -19.89
C ASP A 53 12.21 -5.43 -19.13
N HIS A 54 12.21 -4.19 -18.62
CA HIS A 54 13.35 -3.62 -17.90
C HIS A 54 13.07 -3.59 -16.39
N PRO A 55 13.92 -4.21 -15.54
CA PRO A 55 13.69 -4.28 -14.09
C PRO A 55 13.49 -2.90 -13.41
N ALA A 56 14.12 -1.86 -13.93
CA ALA A 56 13.97 -0.48 -13.45
C ALA A 56 12.97 0.39 -14.25
N GLY A 57 12.39 -0.15 -15.32
CA GLY A 57 11.54 0.60 -16.24
C GLY A 57 10.20 0.96 -15.62
N GLU A 58 9.56 0.00 -14.95
CA GLU A 58 8.28 0.19 -14.26
C GLU A 58 8.39 1.23 -13.13
N ALA A 59 9.37 1.08 -12.23
CA ALA A 59 9.58 2.01 -11.12
C ALA A 59 9.76 3.46 -11.60
N ARG A 60 10.54 3.67 -12.67
CA ARG A 60 10.76 5.00 -13.24
C ARG A 60 9.48 5.62 -13.80
N VAL A 61 8.63 4.82 -14.43
CA VAL A 61 7.35 5.29 -14.98
C VAL A 61 6.38 5.63 -13.86
N ILE A 62 6.29 4.80 -12.83
CA ILE A 62 5.48 5.08 -11.66
C ILE A 62 5.96 6.36 -10.96
N GLU A 63 7.27 6.54 -10.78
CA GLU A 63 7.84 7.77 -10.21
C GLU A 63 7.46 9.00 -11.03
N GLU A 64 7.55 8.92 -12.36
CA GLU A 64 7.16 10.02 -13.24
C GLU A 64 5.67 10.36 -13.13
N ILE A 65 4.80 9.34 -13.08
CA ILE A 65 3.35 9.54 -12.89
C ILE A 65 3.08 10.20 -11.54
N ILE A 66 3.69 9.70 -10.46
CA ILE A 66 3.53 10.26 -9.12
C ILE A 66 4.01 11.72 -9.10
N ARG A 67 5.19 12.01 -9.66
CA ARG A 67 5.72 13.37 -9.76
C ARG A 67 4.75 14.30 -10.48
N GLN A 68 4.27 13.90 -11.65
CA GLN A 68 3.31 14.70 -12.43
C GLN A 68 2.00 14.93 -11.66
N LEU A 69 1.46 13.90 -11.00
CA LEU A 69 0.24 14.04 -10.21
C LEU A 69 0.43 14.92 -8.97
N VAL A 70 1.57 14.81 -8.28
CA VAL A 70 1.90 15.71 -7.16
C VAL A 70 1.97 17.18 -7.62
N GLU A 71 2.46 17.43 -8.83
CA GLU A 71 2.58 18.79 -9.37
C GLU A 71 1.26 19.36 -9.90
N THR A 72 0.35 18.51 -10.39
CA THR A 72 -0.84 18.93 -11.14
C THR A 72 -2.16 18.72 -10.40
N ASP A 73 -2.20 17.83 -9.41
CA ASP A 73 -3.38 17.47 -8.64
C ASP A 73 -3.11 17.71 -7.12
N PRO A 74 -3.63 18.81 -6.56
CA PRO A 74 -3.47 19.12 -5.14
C PRO A 74 -4.07 18.08 -4.19
N GLU A 75 -5.14 17.39 -4.59
CA GLU A 75 -5.75 16.34 -3.77
C GLU A 75 -4.83 15.12 -3.73
N PHE A 76 -4.31 14.72 -4.88
CA PHE A 76 -3.31 13.65 -4.96
C PHE A 76 -2.06 13.99 -4.15
N ALA A 77 -1.53 15.21 -4.29
CA ALA A 77 -0.35 15.65 -3.55
C ALA A 77 -0.53 15.55 -2.02
N ARG A 78 -1.71 15.94 -1.53
CA ARG A 78 -2.09 15.80 -0.11
C ARG A 78 -2.17 14.34 0.30
N LEU A 79 -2.93 13.52 -0.42
CA LEU A 79 -3.10 12.09 -0.12
C LEU A 79 -1.77 11.33 -0.18
N TRP A 80 -0.90 11.68 -1.12
CA TRP A 80 0.43 11.11 -1.26
C TRP A 80 1.32 11.45 -0.06
N SER A 81 1.27 12.70 0.40
CA SER A 81 1.99 13.14 1.59
C SER A 81 1.46 12.43 2.84
N ASP A 82 0.14 12.34 3.00
CA ASP A 82 -0.51 11.59 4.08
C ASP A 82 -0.09 10.12 4.07
N LEU A 83 -0.07 9.47 2.90
CA LEU A 83 0.38 8.08 2.75
C LEU A 83 1.83 7.91 3.23
N LEU A 84 2.74 8.75 2.76
CA LEU A 84 4.17 8.62 3.10
C LEU A 84 4.46 8.93 4.58
N VAL A 85 3.69 9.84 5.18
CA VAL A 85 3.94 10.32 6.54
C VAL A 85 3.18 9.51 7.59
N VAL A 86 1.89 9.27 7.36
CA VAL A 86 1.00 8.59 8.31
C VAL A 86 1.04 7.08 8.13
N HIS A 87 1.41 6.57 6.94
CA HIS A 87 1.47 5.13 6.67
C HIS A 87 2.85 4.68 6.15
N PRO A 88 3.97 5.01 6.84
CA PRO A 88 5.32 4.67 6.38
C PRO A 88 5.59 3.15 6.41
N LYS A 89 4.87 2.43 7.27
CA LYS A 89 4.87 0.96 7.34
C LYS A 89 3.43 0.45 7.35
N ALA A 90 3.22 -0.69 6.70
CA ALA A 90 1.94 -1.38 6.76
C ALA A 90 1.67 -1.93 8.17
N ASP A 91 0.42 -1.91 8.60
CA ASP A 91 -0.01 -2.50 9.87
C ASP A 91 -0.25 -4.00 9.65
N ILE A 92 0.84 -4.76 9.66
CA ILE A 92 0.79 -6.20 9.38
C ILE A 92 0.56 -6.92 10.71
N PRO A 93 -0.48 -7.77 10.82
CA PRO A 93 -0.74 -8.56 12.03
C PRO A 93 0.47 -9.44 12.40
N THR A 94 0.73 -9.60 13.69
CA THR A 94 1.89 -10.35 14.20
C THR A 94 1.88 -11.82 13.75
N GLU A 95 0.69 -12.39 13.54
CA GLU A 95 0.47 -13.78 13.11
C GLU A 95 0.96 -14.05 11.67
N VAL A 96 1.20 -13.00 10.88
CA VAL A 96 1.77 -13.11 9.54
C VAL A 96 3.28 -13.37 9.59
N PHE A 97 3.94 -13.08 10.72
CA PHE A 97 5.38 -13.25 10.86
C PHE A 97 5.72 -14.63 11.42
N ASP A 98 6.74 -15.27 10.84
CA ASP A 98 7.21 -16.59 11.26
C ASP A 98 7.76 -16.58 12.70
N THR A 99 8.36 -15.46 13.12
CA THR A 99 8.91 -15.29 14.47
C THR A 99 8.66 -13.90 15.04
N GLU A 100 8.63 -13.81 16.36
CA GLU A 100 8.61 -12.55 17.12
C GLU A 100 9.81 -11.65 16.79
N ALA A 101 10.97 -12.25 16.46
CA ALA A 101 12.15 -11.49 16.06
C ALA A 101 11.97 -10.79 14.71
N ASP A 102 11.29 -11.45 13.76
CA ASP A 102 10.97 -10.88 12.45
C ASP A 102 9.97 -9.72 12.58
N TYR A 103 8.95 -9.89 13.42
CA TYR A 103 8.02 -8.82 13.75
C TYR A 103 8.73 -7.61 14.39
N ARG A 104 9.59 -7.83 15.39
CA ARG A 104 10.38 -6.76 16.02
C ARG A 104 11.29 -6.04 15.04
N ARG A 105 11.91 -6.79 14.13
CA ARG A 105 12.76 -6.22 13.07
C ARG A 105 11.94 -5.39 12.09
N TYR A 106 10.71 -5.79 11.78
CA TYR A 106 9.82 -5.06 10.91
C TYR A 106 9.38 -3.72 11.52
N VAL A 107 8.90 -3.72 12.77
CA VAL A 107 8.35 -2.51 13.39
C VAL A 107 9.42 -1.52 13.84
N SER A 108 10.61 -1.98 14.27
CA SER A 108 11.66 -1.10 14.79
C SER A 108 12.39 -0.27 13.74
N ASP A 109 12.76 0.96 14.11
CA ASP A 109 13.58 1.84 13.25
C ASP A 109 15.04 1.92 13.73
N ARG A 110 15.29 1.78 15.04
CA ARG A 110 16.64 1.66 15.64
C ARG A 110 16.62 0.77 16.89
N LEU A 111 17.66 -0.06 17.05
CA LEU A 111 17.97 -0.79 18.29
C LEU A 111 18.78 0.12 19.21
N ARG A 112 18.17 0.71 20.24
CA ARG A 112 18.89 1.42 21.31
C ARG A 112 18.88 0.53 22.55
N LYS A 113 20.06 0.07 22.98
CA LYS A 113 20.28 -0.68 24.24
C LYS A 113 19.32 -1.88 24.49
N GLY A 114 18.99 -2.65 23.45
CA GLY A 114 18.26 -3.91 23.61
C GLY A 114 16.73 -3.80 23.57
N GLU A 115 16.18 -2.59 23.43
CA GLU A 115 14.76 -2.38 23.17
C GLU A 115 14.56 -1.91 21.72
N ALA A 116 13.56 -2.51 21.05
CA ALA A 116 13.09 -2.10 19.75
C ALA A 116 12.36 -0.76 19.90
N THR A 117 12.89 0.30 19.31
CA THR A 117 12.27 1.64 19.36
C THR A 117 11.71 2.02 18.00
N ILE A 118 10.48 2.53 17.98
CA ILE A 118 9.78 3.02 16.78
C ILE A 118 9.93 4.55 16.78
N GLY A 119 10.57 5.10 15.76
CA GLY A 119 10.89 6.53 15.71
C GLY A 119 9.89 7.31 14.88
N SER A 120 9.32 8.37 15.42
CA SER A 120 8.43 9.27 14.65
C SER A 120 9.19 10.40 13.95
N LEU A 121 8.53 11.07 13.00
CA LEU A 121 9.06 12.27 12.33
C LEU A 121 9.18 13.47 13.27
N ALA A 122 8.42 13.48 14.38
CA ALA A 122 8.56 14.45 15.45
C ALA A 122 9.81 14.23 16.34
N GLY A 123 10.56 13.13 16.12
CA GLY A 123 11.69 12.74 16.96
C GLY A 123 11.30 12.07 18.27
N VAL A 124 10.00 11.80 18.48
CA VAL A 124 9.47 11.04 19.61
C VAL A 124 9.62 9.54 19.35
N ILE A 125 10.04 8.80 20.38
CA ILE A 125 10.06 7.33 20.36
C ILE A 125 8.76 6.83 20.98
N VAL A 126 8.05 5.97 20.26
CA VAL A 126 6.75 5.43 20.66
C VAL A 126 6.81 3.90 20.81
N LYS A 127 5.77 3.33 21.44
CA LYS A 127 5.69 1.89 21.76
C LYS A 127 5.08 1.08 20.62
N SER A 128 4.27 1.69 19.76
CA SER A 128 3.56 0.99 18.68
C SER A 128 3.60 1.72 17.34
N LEU A 129 3.35 0.99 16.24
CA LEU A 129 3.18 1.60 14.92
C LEU A 129 1.95 2.50 14.90
N GLN A 130 0.89 2.14 15.62
CA GLN A 130 -0.35 2.93 15.73
C GLN A 130 -0.08 4.30 16.35
N GLU A 131 0.67 4.35 17.46
CA GLU A 131 1.12 5.61 18.06
C GLU A 131 2.03 6.39 17.10
N GLN A 132 2.90 5.72 16.32
CA GLN A 132 3.75 6.39 15.32
C GLN A 132 2.88 7.09 14.26
N LYS A 133 1.80 6.44 13.81
CA LYS A 133 0.84 7.06 12.87
C LYS A 133 0.22 8.31 13.48
N ILE A 134 -0.23 8.24 14.74
CA ILE A 134 -0.83 9.38 15.45
C ILE A 134 0.20 10.52 15.57
N VAL A 135 1.41 10.23 16.05
CA VAL A 135 2.48 11.24 16.19
C VAL A 135 2.83 11.87 14.85
N ASN A 136 3.00 11.07 13.79
CA ASN A 136 3.34 11.60 12.48
C ASN A 136 2.21 12.45 11.90
N TRP A 137 0.94 12.08 12.14
CA TRP A 137 -0.22 12.90 11.76
C TRP A 137 -0.21 14.23 12.49
N LEU A 138 -0.02 14.23 13.83
CA LEU A 138 0.06 15.45 14.62
C LEU A 138 1.20 16.35 14.14
N TRP A 139 2.36 15.77 13.85
CA TRP A 139 3.51 16.47 13.28
C TRP A 139 3.21 17.09 11.91
N LEU A 140 2.61 16.32 10.99
CA LEU A 140 2.27 16.77 9.64
C LEU A 140 1.32 17.97 9.66
N HIS A 141 0.38 17.96 10.60
CA HIS A 141 -0.61 19.02 10.77
C HIS A 141 -0.19 20.10 11.77
N SER A 142 1.07 20.09 12.25
CA SER A 142 1.60 21.07 13.19
C SER A 142 0.77 21.21 14.48
N VAL A 143 0.17 20.11 14.93
CA VAL A 143 -0.57 20.05 16.20
C VAL A 143 0.45 19.93 17.34
N ALA A 144 0.39 20.83 18.32
CA ALA A 144 1.23 20.74 19.51
C ALA A 144 0.73 19.58 20.39
N PHE A 145 1.65 18.69 20.79
CA PHE A 145 1.36 17.57 21.67
C PHE A 145 2.56 17.25 22.56
N GLU A 146 2.30 16.56 23.66
CA GLU A 146 3.29 15.96 24.55
C GLU A 146 2.95 14.49 24.73
N TYR A 147 3.91 13.60 24.45
CA TYR A 147 3.74 12.16 24.52
C TYR A 147 4.08 11.64 25.92
N GLU A 148 3.20 10.84 26.51
CA GLU A 148 3.33 10.25 27.86
C GLU A 148 3.63 11.27 28.98
N ARG A 149 3.08 12.48 28.87
CA ARG A 149 3.25 13.53 29.89
C ARG A 149 2.52 13.13 31.18
N GLN A 150 3.23 13.14 32.30
CA GLN A 150 2.60 13.06 33.62
C GLN A 150 1.82 14.34 33.94
N LEU A 151 0.55 14.20 34.28
CA LEU A 151 -0.32 15.29 34.72
C LEU A 151 -0.69 15.11 36.19
N ALA A 152 -0.74 16.21 36.95
CA ALA A 152 -1.24 16.22 38.32
C ALA A 152 -2.65 16.80 38.32
N VAL A 153 -3.61 16.07 38.87
CA VAL A 153 -5.01 16.47 39.00
C VAL A 153 -5.35 16.49 40.48
N GLU A 154 -5.80 17.63 40.98
CA GLU A 154 -6.32 17.77 42.34
C GLU A 154 -7.77 17.25 42.38
N GLU A 155 -8.08 16.38 43.33
CA GLU A 155 -9.41 15.85 43.57
C GLU A 155 -10.17 16.72 44.57
N ASP A 156 -11.50 16.56 44.63
CA ASP A 156 -12.38 17.36 45.49
C ASP A 156 -12.06 17.24 47.00
N ASP A 157 -11.36 16.16 47.40
CA ASP A 157 -10.90 15.92 48.77
C ASP A 157 -9.51 16.51 49.07
N GLY A 158 -8.92 17.23 48.11
CA GLY A 158 -7.59 17.85 48.20
C GLY A 158 -6.42 16.89 47.97
N THR A 159 -6.68 15.63 47.59
CA THR A 159 -5.62 14.70 47.17
C THR A 159 -5.18 14.97 45.73
N VAL A 160 -3.94 14.61 45.39
CA VAL A 160 -3.40 14.77 44.02
C VAL A 160 -3.25 13.40 43.39
N ARG A 161 -3.96 13.19 42.27
CA ARG A 161 -3.83 12.02 41.41
C ARG A 161 -2.92 12.32 40.23
N HIS A 162 -2.06 11.38 39.88
CA HIS A 162 -1.22 11.47 38.68
C HIS A 162 -1.83 10.67 37.53
N LEU A 163 -2.01 11.32 36.38
CA LEU A 163 -2.44 10.70 35.13
C LEU A 163 -1.24 10.60 34.19
N HIS A 164 -1.24 9.57 33.34
CA HIS A 164 -0.23 9.34 32.31
C HIS A 164 -0.92 9.05 30.98
N PRO A 165 -1.52 10.07 30.35
CA PRO A 165 -2.11 9.89 29.03
C PRO A 165 -1.06 9.60 27.96
N ASP A 166 -1.43 8.82 26.95
CA ASP A 166 -0.62 8.58 25.76
C ASP A 166 -0.29 9.91 25.07
N PHE A 167 -1.28 10.80 24.93
CA PHE A 167 -1.09 12.15 24.36
C PHE A 167 -1.77 13.25 25.20
N TYR A 168 -1.02 14.33 25.45
CA TYR A 168 -1.54 15.59 26.01
C TYR A 168 -1.46 16.72 24.97
N TYR A 169 -2.54 17.50 24.87
CA TYR A 169 -2.65 18.64 23.94
C TYR A 169 -2.66 19.97 24.71
N PRO A 170 -1.52 20.68 24.82
CA PRO A 170 -1.37 21.85 25.69
C PRO A 170 -2.20 23.07 25.28
N LEU A 171 -2.62 23.15 24.01
CA LEU A 171 -3.39 24.30 23.51
C LEU A 171 -4.86 24.26 23.92
N THR A 172 -5.40 23.07 24.16
CA THR A 172 -6.80 22.84 24.48
C THR A 172 -6.99 22.23 25.87
N ASP A 173 -5.90 21.89 26.55
CA ASP A 173 -5.89 21.20 27.84
C ASP A 173 -6.71 19.89 27.82
N THR A 174 -6.50 19.09 26.77
CA THR A 174 -7.19 17.82 26.55
C THR A 174 -6.21 16.66 26.47
N VAL A 175 -6.70 15.45 26.74
CA VAL A 175 -5.92 14.20 26.72
C VAL A 175 -6.53 13.19 25.75
N HIS A 176 -5.71 12.27 25.24
CA HIS A 176 -6.10 11.15 24.38
C HIS A 176 -5.37 9.87 24.85
N GLU A 177 -6.16 8.79 24.97
CA GLU A 177 -5.80 7.42 25.34
C GLU A 177 -6.25 6.42 24.28
#